data_AF-A0A5K1FPE5-F1
#
_entry.id   AF-A0A5K1FPE5-F1
#
_cell.length_a   1.000
_cell.length_b   1.000
_cell.length_c   1.000
_cell.angle_alpha   90.00
_cell.angle_beta   90.00
_cell.angle_gamma   90.00
#
_symmetry.space_group_name_H-M   'P 1'
#
loop_
_entity.id
_entity.type
_entity.pdbx_description
1 polymer ?
#
loop_
_entity_poly.entity_id
_entity_poly.type
_entity_poly.pdbx_seq_one_letter_code
_entity_poly.pdbx_strand_id
1 'polypeptide(L)' 'LQDIRAAKGWPCRSGRIPRTIRFDPCTSRTSGLFIAKGESIM' A
#
# COMPACT_ATOMS: atom_id res chain seq x y z
N LEU A 1 9.04 -0.17 -10.32
CA LEU A 1 7.83 -0.54 -9.56
C LEU A 1 6.82 0.60 -9.70
N GLN A 2 5.59 0.35 -10.15
CA GLN A 2 4.57 1.41 -10.21
C GLN A 2 4.07 1.70 -8.80
N ASP A 3 4.33 2.91 -8.31
CA ASP A 3 3.85 3.38 -7.01
C ASP A 3 2.39 3.83 -7.07
N ILE A 4 1.65 3.60 -5.98
CA ILE A 4 0.29 4.11 -5.81
C ILE A 4 0.40 5.61 -5.48
N ARG A 5 0.29 6.49 -6.48
CA ARG A 5 0.41 7.95 -6.32
C ARG A 5 -0.50 8.52 -5.21
N ALA A 6 -1.71 7.97 -5.06
CA ALA A 6 -2.65 8.37 -4.02
C ALA A 6 -2.15 8.10 -2.60
N ALA A 7 -1.22 7.17 -2.41
CA ALA A 7 -0.64 6.82 -1.12
C ALA A 7 0.47 7.79 -0.67
N LYS A 8 0.78 8.83 -1.47
CA LYS A 8 1.77 9.84 -1.10
C LYS A 8 1.32 10.57 0.17
N GLY A 9 2.13 10.48 1.23
CA GLY A 9 1.85 11.10 2.53
C GLY A 9 1.02 10.23 3.48
N TRP A 10 0.58 9.04 3.06
CA TRP A 10 -0.03 8.08 3.98
C TRP A 10 1.04 7.47 4.90
N PRO A 11 0.67 7.05 6.13
CA PRO A 11 1.58 6.35 7.05
C PRO A 11 1.80 4.91 6.59
N CYS A 12 2.34 4.73 5.39
CA CYS A 12 2.52 3.47 4.70
C CYS A 12 3.90 3.41 4.03
N ARG A 13 4.29 2.21 3.62
CA ARG A 13 5.54 1.94 2.92
C ARG A 13 5.27 1.11 1.67
N SER A 14 6.20 1.12 0.72
CA SER A 14 6.14 0.23 -0.44
C SER A 14 6.06 -1.23 0.00
N GLY A 15 5.14 -2.00 -0.59
CA GLY A 15 4.99 -3.43 -0.31
C GLY A 15 6.07 -4.31 -0.94
N ARG A 16 7.06 -3.72 -1.63
CA ARG A 16 8.11 -4.38 -2.43
C ARG A 16 7.59 -5.19 -3.63
N ILE A 17 6.29 -5.14 -3.88
CA ILE A 17 5.60 -5.70 -5.04
C ILE A 17 4.94 -4.53 -5.78
N PRO A 18 4.93 -4.48 -7.13
CA PRO A 18 4.33 -3.37 -7.86
C PRO A 18 2.86 -3.16 -7.48
N ARG A 19 2.41 -1.90 -7.39
CA ARG A 19 1.02 -1.55 -7.05
C ARG A 19 0.58 -2.08 -5.68
N THR A 20 1.50 -2.24 -4.73
CA THR A 20 1.19 -2.65 -3.35
C THR A 20 1.75 -1.68 -2.31
N ILE A 21 1.03 -1.52 -1.21
CA ILE A 21 1.46 -0.74 -0.03
C ILE A 21 1.20 -1.52 1.26
N ARG A 22 2.02 -1.24 2.27
CA ARG A 22 1.95 -1.84 3.62
C ARG A 22 1.85 -0.76 4.68
N PHE A 23 0.98 -0.97 5.65
CA PHE A 23 0.83 -0.14 6.84
C PHE A 23 1.38 -0.91 8.03
N ASP A 24 2.38 -0.34 8.69
CA ASP A 24 2.99 -0.92 9.87
C ASP A 24 2.18 -0.57 11.12
N PRO A 25 1.80 -1.53 11.96
CA PRO A 25 0.92 -1.31 13.10
C PRO A 25 1.36 -0.18 14.04
N CYS A 26 2.68 -0.06 14.23
CA CYS A 26 3.27 0.93 15.12
C CYS A 26 3.17 2.36 14.57
N THR A 27 3.06 2.52 13.24
CA THR A 27 3.06 3.83 12.56
C THR A 27 1.70 4.24 12.00
N SER A 28 0.85 3.29 11.65
CA SER A 28 -0.44 3.55 10.98
C SER A 28 -1.64 3.58 11.92
N ARG A 29 -1.47 3.19 13.20
CA ARG A 29 -2.59 2.96 14.14
C ARG A 29 -3.61 1.94 13.60
N THR A 30 -3.12 0.94 12.87
CA THR A 30 -3.92 -0.23 12.44
C THR A 30 -3.30 -1.50 13.03
N SER A 31 -3.98 -2.64 12.96
CA SER A 31 -3.39 -3.95 13.34
C SER A 31 -2.39 -4.49 12.30
N GLY A 32 -2.02 -3.68 11.29
CA GLY A 32 -1.32 -4.11 10.09
C GLY A 32 -2.29 -4.23 8.92
N LEU A 33 -2.01 -3.53 7.83
CA LEU A 33 -2.87 -3.50 6.64
C LEU A 33 -2.04 -3.61 5.37
N PHE A 34 -2.55 -4.39 4.41
CA PHE A 34 -1.96 -4.56 3.09
C PHE A 34 -2.99 -4.22 2.02
N ILE A 35 -2.60 -3.40 1.05
CA ILE A 35 -3.45 -3.01 -0.08
C ILE A 35 -2.71 -3.32 -1.37
N ALA A 36 -3.39 -4.00 -2.29
CA ALA A 36 -2.92 -4.26 -3.64
C ALA A 36 -3.93 -3.68 -4.64
N LYS A 37 -3.44 -2.91 -5.62
CA LYS A 37 -4.26 -2.44 -6.73
C LYS A 37 -4.09 -3.39 -7.91
N GLY A 38 -5.15 -4.16 -8.17
CA GLY A 38 -5.28 -5.00 -9.37
C GLY A 38 -5.95 -4.26 -10.53
N GLU A 39 -5.83 -4.83 -11.72
CA GLU A 39 -6.67 -4.50 -12.87
C GLU A 39 -7.74 -5.58 -12.96
N SER A 40 -8.99 -5.18 -13.17
CA SER A 40 -10.05 -6.13 -13.48
C SER A 40 -10.03 -6.33 -15.00
N ILE A 41 -9.96 -7.58 -15.42
CA ILE A 41 -10.05 -7.96 -16.83
C ILE A 41 -11.50 -8.42 -17.03
N MET A 42 -12.24 -7.71 -17.88
CA MET A 42 -13.58 -8.10 -18.33
C MET A 42 -13.51 -9.25 -19.32
#